data_AF-A0A9D5ELD7-F1
#
_entry.id   AF-A0A9D5ELD7-F1
#
_cell.length_a   1.000
_cell.length_b   1.000
_cell.length_c   1.000
_cell.angle_alpha   90.00
_cell.angle_beta   90.00
_cell.angle_gamma   90.00
#
_symmetry.space_group_name_H-M   'P 1'
#
loop_
_entity.id
_entity.type
_entity.pdbx_description
1 polymer ?
#
loop_
_entity_poly.entity_id
_entity_poly.type
_entity_poly.pdbx_seq_one_letter_code
_entity_poly.pdbx_strand_id
1 'polypeptide(L)'
;MMQAAQGLDSPKDGKGIGDLASAEVVDGWTHDYLSGEGDPADSRGLAAAFRFGIKADGRCAGLSFVESEPELRSEWSSEKGRPPWETVRDAVWAGFDRARDRRV
;
A
#
# COMPACT_ATOMS: atom_id res chain seq x y z
N MET A 1 -29.36 19.28 33.92
CA MET A 1 -28.22 18.36 34.11
C MET A 1 -27.87 17.80 32.74
N MET A 2 -26.72 18.20 32.18
CA MET A 2 -26.29 17.87 30.83
C MET A 2 -25.50 16.56 30.86
N GLN A 3 -25.98 15.53 30.16
CA GLN A 3 -25.21 14.31 29.92
C GLN A 3 -24.18 14.62 28.83
N ALA A 4 -22.91 14.56 29.21
CA ALA A 4 -21.80 14.57 28.27
C ALA A 4 -21.87 13.28 27.43
N ALA A 5 -22.26 13.42 26.17
CA ALA A 5 -22.10 12.37 25.18
C ALA A 5 -20.60 12.07 25.06
N GLN A 6 -20.23 10.88 25.50
CA GLN A 6 -18.90 10.32 25.36
C GLN A 6 -18.49 10.40 23.89
N GLY A 7 -17.37 11.08 23.64
CA GLY A 7 -16.74 11.06 22.33
C GLY A 7 -16.47 9.61 21.94
N LEU A 8 -17.16 9.16 20.90
CA LEU A 8 -16.73 8.04 20.07
C LEU A 8 -15.49 8.50 19.30
N ASP A 9 -14.39 8.70 20.02
CA ASP A 9 -13.06 8.59 19.45
C ASP A 9 -12.91 7.11 19.15
N SER A 10 -13.38 6.71 17.96
CA SER A 10 -13.00 5.43 17.41
C SER A 10 -11.51 5.56 17.17
N PRO A 11 -10.61 4.88 17.91
CA PRO A 11 -9.31 4.64 17.33
C PRO A 11 -9.62 3.93 16.02
N LYS A 12 -9.37 4.60 14.90
CA LYS A 12 -9.12 3.90 13.65
C LYS A 12 -7.87 3.11 13.96
N ASP A 13 -8.04 1.92 14.53
CA ASP A 13 -7.02 0.92 14.70
C ASP A 13 -6.28 0.88 13.38
N GLY A 14 -5.12 1.54 13.36
CA GLY A 14 -4.18 1.62 12.26
C GLY A 14 -3.48 0.28 12.08
N LYS A 15 -4.25 -0.81 12.17
CA LYS A 15 -3.84 -2.20 12.07
C LYS A 15 -3.66 -2.61 10.60
N GLY A 16 -3.08 -1.70 9.82
CA GLY A 16 -3.06 -1.82 8.36
C GLY A 16 -1.92 -1.08 7.70
N ILE A 17 -0.78 -0.96 8.38
CA ILE A 17 0.51 -1.28 7.78
C ILE A 17 0.73 -2.72 8.24
N GLY A 18 1.06 -3.66 7.35
CA GLY A 18 1.32 -5.03 7.79
C GLY A 18 2.26 -5.05 8.99
N ASP A 19 2.15 -6.06 9.85
CA ASP A 19 3.05 -6.41 10.95
C ASP A 19 4.50 -6.71 10.46
N LEU A 20 4.95 -6.05 9.39
CA LEU A 20 6.06 -6.42 8.51
C LEU A 20 7.06 -5.25 8.31
N ALA A 21 6.62 -3.98 8.41
CA ALA A 21 7.52 -2.83 8.27
C ALA A 21 6.96 -1.57 8.96
N SER A 22 7.78 -0.89 9.77
CA SER A 22 7.45 0.43 10.32
C SER A 22 7.21 1.45 9.21
N ALA A 23 6.40 2.49 9.48
CA ALA A 23 6.12 3.56 8.51
C ALA A 23 7.39 4.18 7.92
N GLU A 24 8.44 4.36 8.72
CA GLU A 24 9.75 4.88 8.29
C GLU A 24 10.46 3.95 7.29
N VAL A 25 10.34 2.63 7.47
CA VAL A 25 10.92 1.63 6.57
C VAL A 25 10.21 1.65 5.22
N VAL A 26 8.87 1.70 5.26
CA VAL A 26 8.04 1.83 4.05
C VAL A 26 8.34 3.13 3.32
N ASP A 27 8.54 4.22 4.04
CA ASP A 27 8.87 5.52 3.45
C ASP A 27 10.24 5.49 2.77
N GLY A 28 11.25 4.91 3.43
CA GLY A 28 12.58 4.69 2.85
C GLY A 28 12.53 3.86 1.57
N TRP A 29 11.77 2.76 1.53
CA TRP A 29 11.60 1.94 0.33
C TRP A 29 10.83 2.66 -0.77
N THR A 30 9.81 3.43 -0.40
CA THR A 30 9.05 4.23 -1.37
C THR A 30 9.95 5.28 -2.02
N HIS A 31 10.79 5.95 -1.22
CA HIS A 31 11.74 6.95 -1.70
C HIS A 31 12.82 6.33 -2.59
N ASP A 32 13.36 5.17 -2.21
CA ASP A 32 14.32 4.39 -3.02
C ASP A 32 13.74 3.98 -4.38
N TYR A 33 12.52 3.43 -4.38
CA TYR A 33 11.80 3.05 -5.60
C TYR A 33 11.59 4.26 -6.54
N LEU A 34 11.08 5.36 -6.00
CA LEU A 34 10.85 6.58 -6.78
C LEU A 34 12.15 7.19 -7.31
N SER A 35 13.23 7.15 -6.52
CA SER A 35 14.53 7.64 -6.94
C SER A 35 15.12 6.83 -8.10
N GLY A 36 14.75 5.55 -8.23
CA GLY A 36 15.16 4.69 -9.35
C GLY A 36 14.36 4.94 -10.64
N GLU A 37 13.10 5.36 -10.52
CA GLU A 37 12.18 5.60 -11.65
C GLU A 37 12.36 6.96 -12.34
N GLY A 38 13.12 7.90 -11.74
CA GLY A 38 13.39 9.23 -12.30
C GLY A 38 12.41 10.30 -11.79
N ASP A 39 11.97 11.22 -12.67
CA ASP A 39 10.92 12.22 -12.36
C ASP A 39 9.59 11.75 -12.98
N PRO A 40 8.86 10.81 -12.34
CA PRO A 40 7.58 10.40 -12.85
C PRO A 40 6.58 11.54 -12.64
N ALA A 41 5.90 11.91 -13.72
CA ALA A 41 4.79 12.88 -13.72
C ALA A 41 3.73 12.58 -12.63
N ASP A 42 3.63 11.31 -12.21
CA ASP A 42 2.74 10.83 -11.16
C ASP A 42 3.49 10.15 -10.00
N SER A 43 4.59 10.74 -9.53
CA SER A 43 5.36 10.29 -8.36
C SER A 43 4.47 9.94 -7.14
N ARG A 44 3.42 10.75 -6.91
CA ARG A 44 2.47 10.53 -5.81
C ARG A 44 1.58 9.31 -6.03
N GLY A 45 1.18 9.04 -7.28
CA GLY A 45 0.40 7.87 -7.66
C GLY A 45 1.21 6.58 -7.51
N LEU A 46 2.47 6.62 -7.95
CA LEU A 46 3.42 5.50 -7.81
C LEU A 46 3.76 5.23 -6.34
N ALA A 47 3.97 6.27 -5.51
CA ALA A 47 4.14 6.08 -4.07
C ALA A 47 2.95 5.39 -3.42
N ALA A 48 1.73 5.80 -3.77
CA ALA A 48 0.51 5.19 -3.24
C ALA A 48 0.38 3.72 -3.70
N ALA A 49 0.76 3.43 -4.94
CA ALA A 49 0.75 2.08 -5.51
C ALA A 49 1.76 1.15 -4.83
N PHE A 50 2.98 1.62 -4.64
CA PHE A 50 4.03 0.88 -3.95
C PHE A 50 3.62 0.52 -2.52
N ARG A 51 3.10 1.50 -1.77
CA ARG A 51 2.57 1.28 -0.41
C ARG A 51 1.38 0.33 -0.38
N PHE A 52 0.52 0.39 -1.40
CA PHE A 52 -0.59 -0.55 -1.56
C PHE A 52 -0.09 -1.98 -1.77
N GLY A 53 0.97 -2.18 -2.56
CA GLY A 53 1.64 -3.47 -2.77
C GLY A 53 2.21 -4.07 -1.49
N ILE A 54 2.92 -3.27 -0.69
CA ILE A 54 3.45 -3.71 0.62
C ILE A 54 2.31 -4.18 1.55
N LYS A 55 1.20 -3.43 1.55
CA LYS A 55 0.03 -3.75 2.36
C LYS A 55 -0.68 -5.02 1.87
N ALA A 56 -0.64 -5.27 0.56
CA ALA A 56 -1.23 -6.44 -0.06
C ALA A 56 -0.52 -7.73 0.36
N ASP A 57 0.81 -7.78 0.43
CA ASP A 57 1.55 -8.98 0.90
C ASP A 57 1.07 -9.43 2.30
N GLY A 58 0.89 -8.48 3.21
CA GLY A 58 0.40 -8.77 4.56
C GLY A 58 -1.00 -9.40 4.60
N ARG A 59 -1.83 -9.15 3.58
CA ARG A 59 -3.18 -9.75 3.43
C ARG A 59 -3.14 -11.04 2.63
N CYS A 60 -2.25 -11.14 1.66
CA CYS A 60 -2.10 -12.25 0.72
C CYS A 60 -1.01 -13.22 1.18
N ALA A 61 -0.91 -13.49 2.50
CA ALA A 61 0.13 -14.33 3.05
C ALA A 61 0.11 -15.73 2.42
N GLY A 62 1.17 -16.06 1.66
CA GLY A 62 1.32 -17.33 0.96
C GLY A 62 0.84 -17.35 -0.50
N LEU A 63 0.20 -16.29 -0.98
CA LEU A 63 -0.18 -16.13 -2.39
C LEU A 63 0.88 -15.37 -3.16
N SER A 64 1.02 -15.66 -4.45
CA SER A 64 1.87 -14.85 -5.35
C SER A 64 1.15 -13.58 -5.80
N PHE A 65 1.91 -12.57 -6.21
CA PHE A 65 1.34 -11.34 -6.76
C PHE A 65 0.38 -11.63 -7.93
N VAL A 66 0.71 -12.61 -8.78
CA VAL A 66 -0.12 -12.99 -9.94
C VAL A 66 -1.48 -13.54 -9.51
N GLU A 67 -1.53 -14.33 -8.43
CA GLU A 67 -2.77 -14.87 -7.89
C GLU A 67 -3.63 -13.78 -7.24
N SER A 68 -2.99 -12.79 -6.61
CA SER A 68 -3.68 -11.67 -5.97
C SER A 68 -3.97 -10.51 -6.93
N GLU A 69 -3.33 -10.45 -8.09
CA GLU A 69 -3.43 -9.38 -9.09
C GLU A 69 -4.89 -8.99 -9.44
N PRO A 70 -5.82 -9.93 -9.73
CA PRO A 70 -7.19 -9.55 -10.07
C PRO A 70 -7.91 -8.85 -8.91
N GLU A 71 -7.68 -9.28 -7.67
CA GLU A 71 -8.26 -8.67 -6.48
C GLU A 71 -7.64 -7.29 -6.22
N LEU A 72 -6.30 -7.20 -6.30
CA LEU A 72 -5.55 -5.95 -6.12
C LEU A 72 -5.91 -4.90 -7.18
N ARG A 73 -6.07 -5.32 -8.43
CA ARG A 73 -6.55 -4.48 -9.52
C ARG A 73 -7.95 -3.95 -9.22
N SER A 74 -8.85 -4.80 -8.75
CA SER A 74 -10.23 -4.43 -8.43
C SER A 74 -10.29 -3.45 -7.26
N GLU A 75 -9.56 -3.71 -6.18
CA GLU A 75 -9.40 -2.81 -5.02
C GLU A 75 -8.84 -1.45 -5.45
N TRP A 76 -7.76 -1.46 -6.24
CA TRP A 76 -7.12 -0.23 -6.70
C TRP A 76 -8.05 0.60 -7.59
N SER A 77 -8.72 -0.05 -8.54
CA SER A 77 -9.61 0.60 -9.50
C SER A 77 -10.94 1.05 -8.87
N SER A 78 -11.30 0.52 -7.69
CA SER A 78 -12.50 0.93 -6.97
C SER A 78 -12.33 2.31 -6.30
N GLU A 79 -11.10 2.75 -6.04
CA GLU A 79 -10.85 4.06 -5.42
C GLU A 79 -10.75 5.16 -6.49
N LYS A 80 -11.67 6.13 -6.44
CA LYS A 80 -11.67 7.26 -7.37
C LYS A 80 -10.46 8.16 -7.15
N GLY A 81 -9.90 8.63 -8.26
CA GLY A 81 -8.74 9.55 -8.26
C GLY A 81 -7.39 8.84 -8.22
N ARG A 82 -7.36 7.51 -8.30
CA ARG A 82 -6.13 6.75 -8.52
C ARG A 82 -5.79 6.66 -10.00
N PRO A 83 -4.50 6.66 -10.36
CA PRO A 83 -4.06 6.39 -11.72
C PRO A 83 -4.49 4.99 -12.19
N PRO A 84 -4.59 4.77 -13.51
CA PRO A 84 -4.99 3.49 -14.06
C PRO A 84 -4.04 2.38 -13.61
N TRP A 85 -4.60 1.20 -13.33
CA TRP A 85 -3.84 0.04 -12.84
C TRP A 85 -2.62 -0.28 -13.71
N GLU A 86 -2.76 -0.19 -15.03
CA GLU A 86 -1.69 -0.48 -15.99
C GLU A 86 -0.46 0.42 -15.82
N THR A 87 -0.63 1.66 -15.34
CA THR A 87 0.48 2.59 -15.09
C THR A 87 1.15 2.35 -13.73
N VAL A 88 0.45 1.72 -12.80
CA VAL A 88 0.94 1.54 -11.43
C VAL A 88 1.24 0.09 -11.06
N ARG A 89 0.89 -0.87 -11.92
CA ARG A 89 1.01 -2.30 -11.66
C ARG A 89 2.42 -2.67 -11.24
N ASP A 90 3.44 -2.16 -11.94
CA ASP A 90 4.85 -2.39 -11.61
C ASP A 90 5.22 -1.85 -10.23
N ALA A 91 4.72 -0.66 -9.85
CA ALA A 91 4.93 -0.12 -8.52
C ALA A 91 4.25 -0.96 -7.43
N VAL A 92 3.01 -1.43 -7.66
CA VAL A 92 2.32 -2.33 -6.73
C VAL A 92 3.08 -3.66 -6.60
N TRP A 93 3.55 -4.22 -7.72
CA TRP A 93 4.32 -5.46 -7.71
C TRP A 93 5.65 -5.28 -6.98
N ALA A 94 6.39 -4.21 -7.24
CA ALA A 94 7.65 -3.90 -6.55
C ALA A 94 7.45 -3.78 -5.04
N GLY A 95 6.37 -3.13 -4.59
CA GLY A 95 6.02 -3.05 -3.17
C GLY A 95 5.68 -4.42 -2.56
N PHE A 96 4.92 -5.23 -3.28
CA PHE A 96 4.54 -6.59 -2.85
C PHE A 96 5.76 -7.50 -2.74
N ASP A 97 6.61 -7.52 -3.78
CA ASP A 97 7.85 -8.30 -3.82
C ASP A 97 8.81 -7.87 -2.72
N ARG A 98 8.95 -6.55 -2.48
CA ARG A 98 9.81 -6.03 -1.43
C ARG A 98 9.38 -6.45 -0.03
N ALA A 99 8.08 -6.46 0.22
CA ALA A 99 7.53 -6.94 1.50
C ALA A 99 7.80 -8.44 1.68
N ARG A 100 7.70 -9.22 0.60
CA ARG A 100 7.94 -10.66 0.58
C ARG A 100 9.42 -11.02 0.79
N ASP A 101 10.34 -10.35 0.11
CA ASP A 101 11.80 -10.52 0.24
C ASP A 101 12.30 -10.33 1.68
N ARG A 102 11.63 -9.46 2.46
CA ARG A 102 11.95 -9.24 3.87
C ARG A 102 11.37 -10.27 4.85
N ARG A 103 10.49 -11.14 4.37
CA ARG A 103 9.81 -12.18 5.18
C ARG A 103 10.53 -13.52 5.15
N VAL A 104 11.41 -13.75 4.17
CA VAL A 104 12.27 -14.94 4.01
C VAL A 104 13.61 -14.76 4.71
#